data_AF-A0A177L3V6-F1
#
_entry.id   AF-A0A177L3V6-F1
#
_cell.length_a   1.000
_cell.length_b   1.000
_cell.length_c   1.000
_cell.angle_alpha   90.00
_cell.angle_beta   90.00
_cell.angle_gamma   90.00
#
_symmetry.space_group_name_H-M   'P 1'
#
loop_
_entity.id
_entity.type
_entity.pdbx_description
1 polymer ?
#
loop_
_entity_poly.entity_id
_entity_poly.type
_entity_poly.pdbx_seq_one_letter_code
_entity_poly.pdbx_strand_id
1 'polypeptide(L)' 'MHYTEQMYEMVVAANAHTGLEKPSYKEREKLIAEYQWNSMNRVERISANLVKEVVSSETV' A
#
# COMPACT_ATOMS: atom_id res chain seq x y z
N MET A 1 9.50 -10.20 2.43
CA MET A 1 9.18 -11.52 1.84
C MET A 1 8.22 -11.31 0.69
N HIS A 2 8.61 -11.63 -0.54
CA HIS A 2 7.65 -11.78 -1.64
C HIS A 2 7.06 -13.18 -1.55
N TYR A 3 5.76 -13.28 -1.29
CA TYR A 3 5.07 -14.56 -1.39
C TYR A 3 4.86 -14.89 -2.87
N THR A 4 5.10 -16.12 -3.26
CA THR A 4 4.50 -16.64 -4.50
C THR A 4 3.02 -16.96 -4.23
N GLU A 5 2.21 -17.05 -5.28
CA GLU A 5 0.78 -17.39 -5.17
C GLU A 5 0.57 -18.68 -4.34
N GLN A 6 1.29 -19.75 -4.68
CA GLN A 6 1.22 -21.01 -3.94
C GLN A 6 1.57 -20.88 -2.45
N MET A 7 2.62 -20.12 -2.11
CA MET A 7 3.01 -19.94 -0.71
C MET A 7 1.95 -19.16 0.06
N TYR A 8 1.36 -18.13 -0.54
CA TYR A 8 0.31 -17.36 0.10
C TYR A 8 -0.93 -18.21 0.37
N GLU A 9 -1.40 -18.94 -0.65
CA GLU A 9 -2.59 -19.81 -0.51
C GLU A 9 -2.36 -20.93 0.52
N MET A 10 -1.15 -21.50 0.59
CA MET A 10 -0.78 -22.45 1.66
C MET A 10 -0.86 -21.82 3.05
N VAL A 11 -0.40 -20.58 3.21
CA VAL A 11 -0.47 -19.87 4.50
C VAL A 11 -1.92 -19.53 4.86
N VAL A 12 -2.73 -19.12 3.89
CA VAL A 12 -4.18 -18.88 4.11
C VAL A 12 -4.87 -20.16 4.56
N ALA A 13 -4.63 -21.28 3.87
CA ALA A 13 -5.18 -22.58 4.23
C ALA A 13 -4.73 -23.03 5.63
N ALA A 14 -3.45 -22.86 5.97
CA ALA A 14 -2.92 -23.19 7.30
C ALA A 14 -3.57 -22.35 8.42
N ASN A 15 -3.98 -21.11 8.12
CA ASN A 15 -4.61 -20.19 9.07
C ASN A 15 -6.16 -20.20 8.99
N ALA A 16 -6.77 -21.08 8.21
CA ALA A 16 -8.22 -21.13 8.06
C ALA A 16 -8.97 -21.34 9.40
N HIS A 17 -8.32 -22.02 10.35
CA HIS A 17 -8.84 -22.26 11.71
C HIS A 17 -9.03 -20.98 12.53
N THR A 18 -8.42 -19.85 12.14
CA THR A 18 -8.54 -18.57 12.86
C THR A 18 -9.88 -17.88 12.63
N GLY A 19 -10.68 -18.33 11.65
CA GLY A 19 -11.96 -17.71 11.28
C GLY A 19 -11.82 -16.31 10.66
N LEU A 20 -10.59 -15.84 10.43
CA LEU A 20 -10.31 -14.59 9.75
C LEU A 20 -10.30 -14.85 8.24
N GLU A 21 -11.34 -14.37 7.55
CA GLU A 21 -11.36 -14.39 6.09
C GLU A 21 -10.18 -13.60 5.54
N LYS A 22 -9.38 -14.25 4.69
CA LYS A 22 -8.25 -13.63 4.00
C LYS A 22 -8.61 -13.46 2.53
N PRO A 23 -8.22 -12.33 1.90
CA PRO A 23 -8.40 -12.15 0.47
C PRO A 23 -7.58 -13.19 -0.30
N SER A 24 -8.00 -13.52 -1.53
CA SER A 24 -7.19 -14.34 -2.43
C SER A 24 -5.85 -13.66 -2.76
N TYR A 25 -4.88 -14.43 -3.26
CA TYR A 25 -3.59 -13.86 -3.66
C TYR A 25 -3.72 -12.67 -4.62
N LYS A 26 -4.59 -12.77 -5.63
CA LYS A 26 -4.82 -11.71 -6.62
C LYS A 26 -5.41 -10.44 -6.00
N GLU A 27 -6.36 -10.60 -5.10
CA GLU A 27 -6.97 -9.48 -4.39
C GLU A 27 -5.97 -8.80 -3.45
N ARG A 28 -5.14 -9.59 -2.75
CA ARG A 28 -4.05 -9.06 -1.93
C ARG A 28 -3.08 -8.21 -2.75
N GLU A 29 -2.64 -8.70 -3.91
CA GLU A 29 -1.71 -7.95 -4.77
C GLU A 29 -2.34 -6.66 -5.29
N LYS A 30 -3.62 -6.68 -5.64
CA LYS A 30 -4.37 -5.47 -6.02
C LYS A 30 -4.41 -4.45 -4.87
N LEU A 31 -4.74 -4.88 -3.65
CA LEU A 31 -4.77 -4.02 -2.47
C LEU A 31 -3.39 -3.43 -2.14
N ILE A 32 -2.32 -4.21 -2.30
CA ILE A 32 -0.95 -3.72 -2.10
C ILE A 32 -0.60 -2.66 -3.14
N ALA A 33 -0.91 -2.90 -4.41
CA ALA A 33 -0.68 -1.94 -5.47
C ALA A 33 -1.47 -0.63 -5.24
N GLU A 34 -2.75 -0.73 -4.86
CA GLU A 34 -3.58 0.42 -4.51
C GLU A 34 -3.02 1.19 -3.30
N TYR A 35 -2.57 0.48 -2.26
CA TYR A 35 -1.94 1.09 -1.09
C TYR A 35 -0.66 1.85 -1.46
N GLN A 36 0.22 1.23 -2.27
CA GLN A 36 1.44 1.86 -2.75
C GLN A 36 1.15 3.10 -3.59
N TRP A 37 0.20 2.99 -4.51
CA TRP A 37 -0.26 4.12 -5.33
C TRP A 37 -0.80 5.27 -4.48
N ASN A 38 -1.68 4.97 -3.52
CA ASN A 38 -2.23 5.97 -2.62
C ASN A 38 -1.16 6.61 -1.73
N SER A 39 -0.19 5.80 -1.26
CA SER A 39 0.94 6.30 -0.47
C SER A 39 1.82 7.25 -1.29
N MET A 40 2.15 6.90 -2.52
CA MET A 40 2.96 7.75 -3.40
C MET A 40 2.24 9.05 -3.73
N ASN A 41 0.97 8.99 -4.15
CA ASN A 41 0.19 10.20 -4.42
C ASN A 41 0.02 11.09 -3.20
N ARG A 42 -0.10 10.51 -2.00
CA ARG A 42 -0.16 11.28 -0.74
C ARG A 42 1.18 11.96 -0.45
N VAL A 43 2.30 11.26 -0.66
CA VAL A 43 3.65 11.84 -0.51
C VAL A 43 3.86 12.97 -1.52
N GLU A 44 3.50 12.77 -2.79
CA GLU A 44 3.63 13.81 -3.83
C GLU A 44 2.81 15.06 -3.48
N ARG A 45 1.58 14.90 -2.99
CA ARG A 45 0.74 16.03 -2.53
C ARG A 45 1.38 16.77 -1.36
N ILE A 46 1.93 16.05 -0.38
CA ILE A 46 2.62 16.66 0.77
C ILE A 46 3.86 17.42 0.31
N SER A 47 4.69 16.81 -0.54
CA SER A 47 5.88 17.45 -1.10
C SER A 47 5.54 18.69 -1.92
N ALA A 48 4.50 18.64 -2.76
CA ALA A 48 4.05 19.78 -3.54
C ALA A 48 3.56 20.95 -2.66
N ASN A 49 2.86 20.67 -1.56
CA ASN A 49 2.42 21.69 -0.61
C ASN A 49 3.60 22.30 0.15
N LEU A 50 4.56 21.49 0.61
CA LEU A 50 5.80 21.96 1.26
C LEU A 50 6.62 22.87 0.34
N VAL A 51 6.79 22.50 -0.93
CA VAL A 51 7.50 23.35 -1.91
C VAL A 51 6.77 24.68 -2.11
N LYS A 52 5.44 24.65 -2.21
CA LYS A 52 4.64 25.87 -2.37
C LYS A 52 4.77 26.80 -1.15
N GLU A 53 4.78 26.26 0.06
CA GLU A 53 4.98 27.04 1.29
C GLU A 53 6.38 27.67 1.36
N VAL A 54 7.44 26.91 1.05
CA VAL A 54 8.82 27.43 1.03
C VAL A 54 8.98 28.55 0.01
N VAL A 55 8.53 28.34 -1.24
CA VAL A 55 8.62 29.37 -2.30
C VAL A 55 7.84 30.64 -1.92
N SER A 56 6.67 30.49 -1.27
CA SER A 56 5.90 31.66 -0.81
C SER A 56 6.56 32.44 0.33
N SER A 57 7.39 31.76 1.14
CA SER A 57 8.12 32.38 2.24
C SER A 57 9.41 33.09 1.80
N GLU A 58 9.98 32.74 0.65
CA GLU A 58 11.23 33.35 0.14
C GLU A 58 10.98 34.59 -0.73
N THR A 59 9.73 34.84 -1.15
CA THR A 59 9.35 35.96 -2.03
C THR A 59 8.82 37.21 -1.29
N VAL A 60 9.06 37.35 0.02
CA VAL A 60 8.67 38.52 0.83
C VAL A 60 9.89 39.27 1.35
#